data_AF-H1KX84-F1
#
_entry.id   AF-H1KX84-F1
#
_cell.length_a   1.000
_cell.length_b   1.000
_cell.length_c   1.000
_cell.angle_alpha   90.00
_cell.angle_beta   90.00
_cell.angle_gamma   90.00
#
_symmetry.space_group_name_H-M   'P 1'
#
loop_
_entity.id
_entity.type
_entity.pdbx_description
1 polymer ?
#
loop_
_entity_poly.entity_id
_entity_poly.type
_entity_poly.pdbx_seq_one_letter_code
_entity_poly.pdbx_strand_id
1 'polypeptide(L)'
;MAIAYAKLYELIYKNVKDDKKAEEIYRAVEEFIKENEQRIEQKFKNEKVIIKNELKDELRSELATKEDVLLTKTELKKEIDLVREEMKAMEERLDRKIDILDKKIELVRRDMIIIALIIILAMYAPEIIGKLLLFK
;
A
#
# COMPACT_ATOMS: atom_id res chain seq x y z
N MET A 1 51.81 -14.21 -17.38
CA MET A 1 52.45 -15.02 -16.32
C MET A 1 53.87 -15.44 -16.69
N ALA A 2 54.10 -16.17 -17.79
CA ALA A 2 55.43 -16.70 -18.13
C ALA A 2 56.58 -15.66 -18.11
N ILE A 3 56.32 -14.43 -18.58
CA ILE A 3 57.30 -13.33 -18.58
C ILE A 3 57.66 -12.88 -17.15
N ALA A 4 56.70 -12.88 -16.22
CA ALA A 4 56.94 -12.47 -14.83
C ALA A 4 57.72 -13.53 -14.06
N TYR A 5 57.38 -14.81 -14.25
CA TYR A 5 58.10 -15.94 -13.67
C TYR A 5 59.55 -16.04 -14.20
N ALA A 6 59.76 -15.85 -15.50
CA ALA A 6 61.11 -15.80 -16.08
C ALA A 6 61.96 -14.66 -15.49
N LYS A 7 61.37 -13.47 -15.36
CA LYS A 7 62.04 -12.30 -14.77
C LYS A 7 62.34 -12.49 -13.27
N LEU A 8 61.47 -13.22 -12.55
CA LEU A 8 61.68 -13.58 -11.15
C LEU A 8 62.89 -14.52 -11.01
N TYR A 9 62.97 -15.56 -11.83
CA TYR A 9 64.11 -16.47 -11.83
C TYR A 9 65.42 -15.74 -12.13
N GLU A 10 65.45 -14.91 -13.18
CA GLU A 10 66.64 -14.10 -13.53
C GLU A 10 67.10 -13.20 -12.38
N LEU A 11 66.17 -12.56 -11.67
CA LEU A 11 66.47 -11.72 -10.51
C LEU A 11 67.05 -12.53 -9.34
N ILE A 12 66.48 -13.71 -9.06
CA ILE A 12 66.98 -14.61 -8.01
C ILE A 12 68.40 -15.07 -8.37
N TYR A 13 68.59 -15.54 -9.61
CA TYR A 13 69.88 -16.03 -10.07
C TYR A 13 70.96 -14.96 -10.03
N LYS A 14 70.66 -13.73 -10.46
CA LYS A 14 71.60 -12.59 -10.43
C LYS A 14 72.12 -12.28 -9.02
N ASN A 15 71.31 -12.51 -7.99
CA ASN A 15 71.67 -12.25 -6.59
C ASN A 15 72.35 -13.44 -5.92
N VAL A 16 71.86 -14.66 -6.15
CA VAL A 16 72.34 -15.88 -5.48
C VAL A 16 73.60 -16.44 -6.15
N LYS A 17 73.70 -16.32 -7.48
CA LYS A 17 74.83 -16.80 -8.32
C LYS A 17 75.17 -18.29 -8.15
N ASP A 18 74.21 -19.07 -7.69
CA ASP A 18 74.24 -20.53 -7.56
C ASP A 18 72.94 -21.07 -8.15
N ASP A 19 73.04 -21.87 -9.22
CA ASP A 19 71.89 -22.42 -9.95
C ASP A 19 70.97 -23.23 -9.04
N LYS A 20 71.52 -24.07 -8.15
CA LYS A 20 70.71 -24.95 -7.29
C LYS A 20 69.92 -24.16 -6.28
N LYS A 21 70.56 -23.21 -5.60
CA LYS A 21 69.88 -22.35 -4.62
C LYS A 21 68.87 -21.42 -5.29
N ALA A 22 69.17 -20.91 -6.48
CA ALA A 22 68.25 -20.06 -7.22
C ALA A 22 66.97 -20.81 -7.64
N GLU A 23 67.12 -22.05 -8.13
CA GLU A 23 66.00 -22.93 -8.48
C GLU A 23 65.13 -23.28 -7.25
N GLU A 24 65.76 -23.58 -6.12
CA GLU A 24 65.05 -23.93 -4.89
C GLU A 24 64.20 -22.76 -4.35
N ILE A 25 64.77 -21.55 -4.34
CA ILE A 25 64.04 -20.33 -3.96
C ILE A 25 62.94 -20.02 -4.98
N TYR A 26 63.23 -20.14 -6.27
CA TYR A 26 62.25 -19.89 -7.34
C TYR A 26 61.04 -20.81 -7.20
N ARG A 27 61.25 -22.12 -6.98
CA ARG A 27 60.17 -23.08 -6.77
C ARG A 27 59.33 -22.77 -5.55
N ALA A 28 59.96 -22.43 -4.43
CA ALA A 28 59.23 -22.07 -3.21
C ALA A 28 58.34 -20.83 -3.43
N VAL A 29 58.83 -19.82 -4.15
CA VAL A 29 58.04 -18.63 -4.49
C VAL A 29 56.95 -18.95 -5.51
N GLU A 30 57.22 -19.77 -6.52
CA GLU A 30 56.23 -20.20 -7.51
C GLU A 30 55.08 -20.98 -6.86
N GLU A 31 55.39 -21.93 -5.97
CA GLU A 31 54.38 -22.67 -5.19
C GLU A 31 53.55 -21.73 -4.32
N PHE A 32 54.20 -20.81 -3.60
CA PHE A 32 53.50 -19.80 -2.79
C PHE A 32 52.56 -18.92 -3.61
N ILE A 33 52.96 -18.50 -4.82
CA ILE A 33 52.10 -17.71 -5.71
C ILE A 33 50.90 -18.54 -6.17
N LYS A 34 51.12 -19.79 -6.61
CA LYS A 34 50.04 -20.69 -7.06
C LYS A 34 49.03 -20.98 -5.95
N GLU A 35 49.51 -21.26 -4.73
CA GLU A 35 48.63 -21.46 -3.58
C GLU A 35 47.80 -20.21 -3.27
N ASN A 36 48.40 -19.02 -3.35
CA ASN A 36 47.67 -17.77 -3.14
C ASN A 36 46.65 -17.49 -4.25
N GLU A 37 46.99 -17.73 -5.51
CA GLU A 37 46.03 -17.60 -6.63
C GLU A 37 44.81 -18.51 -6.40
N GLN A 38 45.04 -19.77 -6.04
CA GLN A 38 43.96 -20.71 -5.72
C GLN A 38 43.11 -20.24 -4.53
N ARG A 39 43.75 -19.75 -3.46
CA ARG A 39 43.04 -19.22 -2.29
C ARG A 39 42.21 -17.98 -2.63
N ILE A 40 42.74 -17.08 -3.45
CA ILE A 40 42.03 -15.88 -3.90
C ILE A 40 40.84 -16.27 -4.77
N GLU A 41 41.04 -17.17 -5.73
CA GLU A 41 39.97 -17.64 -6.61
C GLU A 41 38.84 -18.32 -5.81
N GLN A 42 39.19 -19.16 -4.83
CA GLN A 42 38.21 -19.82 -3.98
C GLN A 42 37.46 -18.83 -3.10
N LYS A 43 38.14 -17.83 -2.51
CA LYS A 43 37.49 -16.75 -1.76
C LYS A 43 36.51 -15.98 -2.63
N PHE A 44 36.94 -15.61 -3.84
CA PHE A 44 36.11 -14.85 -4.77
C PHE A 44 34.88 -15.65 -5.22
N LYS A 45 35.02 -16.95 -5.47
CA LYS A 45 33.89 -17.85 -5.75
C LYS A 45 32.91 -17.92 -4.58
N ASN A 46 33.42 -18.06 -3.35
CA ASN A 46 32.59 -18.12 -2.16
C ASN A 46 31.84 -16.81 -1.91
N GLU A 47 32.54 -15.67 -1.95
CA GLU A 47 31.95 -14.33 -1.79
C GLU A 47 30.88 -14.07 -2.86
N LYS A 48 31.13 -14.44 -4.10
CA LYS A 48 30.14 -14.32 -5.18
C LYS A 48 28.86 -15.10 -4.87
N VAL A 49 28.96 -16.30 -4.29
CA VAL A 49 27.78 -17.09 -3.91
C VAL A 49 27.06 -16.45 -2.74
N ILE A 50 27.78 -15.95 -1.73
CA ILE A 50 27.21 -15.25 -0.57
C ILE A 50 26.42 -14.03 -1.03
N ILE A 51 27.04 -13.12 -1.79
CA ILE A 51 26.41 -11.91 -2.32
C ILE A 51 25.18 -12.26 -3.16
N LYS A 52 25.26 -13.28 -4.00
CA LYS A 52 24.12 -13.71 -4.83
C LYS A 52 22.95 -14.21 -3.98
N ASN A 53 23.22 -14.92 -2.88
CA ASN A 53 22.18 -15.41 -2.00
C ASN A 53 21.56 -14.29 -1.17
N GLU A 54 22.38 -13.40 -0.61
CA GLU A 54 21.90 -12.21 0.13
C GLU A 54 20.99 -11.35 -0.76
N LEU A 55 21.43 -11.00 -1.97
CA LEU A 55 20.61 -10.25 -2.92
C LEU A 55 19.30 -10.97 -3.29
N LYS A 56 19.35 -12.30 -3.42
CA LYS A 56 18.16 -13.10 -3.73
C LYS A 56 17.16 -13.07 -2.57
N ASP A 57 17.64 -13.17 -1.34
CA ASP A 57 16.81 -13.17 -0.14
C ASP A 57 16.22 -11.78 0.13
N GLU A 58 17.01 -10.72 -0.02
CA GLU A 58 16.55 -9.32 0.04
C GLU A 58 15.46 -9.04 -1.00
N LEU A 59 15.70 -9.39 -2.27
CA LEU A 59 14.72 -9.21 -3.34
C LEU A 59 13.44 -10.00 -3.08
N ARG A 60 13.55 -11.23 -2.56
CA ARG A 60 12.36 -12.04 -2.24
C ARG A 60 11.54 -11.40 -1.14
N SER A 61 12.18 -10.87 -0.10
CA SER A 61 11.52 -10.16 1.00
C SER A 61 10.83 -8.88 0.52
N GLU A 62 11.53 -8.06 -0.28
CA GLU A 62 10.95 -6.83 -0.83
C GLU A 62 9.76 -7.12 -1.77
N LEU A 63 9.88 -8.11 -2.64
CA LEU A 63 8.81 -8.47 -3.58
C LEU A 63 7.57 -9.02 -2.86
N ALA A 64 7.76 -9.90 -1.87
CA ALA A 64 6.66 -10.40 -1.05
C ALA A 64 5.91 -9.24 -0.37
N THR A 65 6.66 -8.30 0.22
CA THR A 65 6.08 -7.11 0.85
C THR A 65 5.30 -6.24 -0.15
N LYS A 66 5.79 -6.08 -1.38
CA LYS A 66 5.09 -5.31 -2.42
C LYS A 66 3.81 -5.97 -2.89
N GLU A 67 3.79 -7.30 -3.00
CA GLU A 67 2.60 -8.06 -3.36
C GLU A 67 1.52 -7.94 -2.28
N ASP A 68 1.88 -8.10 -1.01
CA ASP A 68 0.97 -7.95 0.13
C ASP A 68 0.36 -6.54 0.19
N VAL A 69 1.18 -5.51 -0.04
CA VAL A 69 0.71 -4.12 -0.12
C VAL A 69 -0.25 -3.91 -1.30
N LEU A 70 -0.01 -4.55 -2.44
CA LEU A 70 -0.88 -4.45 -3.61
C LEU A 70 -2.24 -5.14 -3.37
N LEU A 71 -2.23 -6.32 -2.75
CA LEU A 71 -3.43 -7.04 -2.34
C LEU A 71 -4.25 -6.19 -1.35
N THR A 72 -3.60 -5.70 -0.30
CA THR A 72 -4.22 -4.83 0.71
C THR A 72 -4.84 -3.57 0.08
N LYS A 73 -4.12 -2.92 -0.85
CA LYS A 73 -4.63 -1.74 -1.57
C LYS A 73 -5.87 -2.07 -2.41
N THR A 74 -5.89 -3.25 -3.03
CA THR A 74 -7.00 -3.69 -3.86
C THR A 74 -8.24 -4.01 -3.02
N GLU A 75 -8.06 -4.68 -1.88
CA GLU A 75 -9.13 -4.97 -0.93
C GLU A 75 -9.70 -3.68 -0.32
N LEU A 76 -8.85 -2.79 0.17
CA LEU A 76 -9.27 -1.48 0.70
C LEU A 76 -10.06 -0.67 -0.34
N LYS A 77 -9.65 -0.70 -1.61
CA LYS A 77 -10.40 0.00 -2.66
C LYS A 77 -11.80 -0.59 -2.84
N LYS A 78 -11.93 -1.92 -2.81
CA LYS A 78 -13.25 -2.59 -2.89
C LYS A 78 -14.11 -2.23 -1.69
N GLU A 79 -13.56 -2.24 -0.48
CA GLU A 79 -14.29 -1.87 0.74
C GLU A 79 -14.75 -0.40 0.68
N ILE A 80 -13.89 0.52 0.25
CA ILE A 80 -14.25 1.94 0.06
C ILE A 80 -15.40 2.08 -0.95
N ASP A 81 -15.34 1.36 -2.07
CA ASP A 81 -16.38 1.42 -3.09
C ASP A 81 -17.71 0.84 -2.56
N LEU A 82 -17.67 -0.25 -1.79
CA LEU A 82 -18.85 -0.79 -1.10
C LEU A 82 -19.46 0.21 -0.11
N VAL A 83 -18.64 0.82 0.76
CA VAL A 83 -19.09 1.83 1.73
C VAL A 83 -19.72 3.02 1.02
N ARG A 84 -19.16 3.47 -0.10
CA ARG A 84 -19.74 4.57 -0.90
C ARG A 84 -21.12 4.23 -1.44
N GLU A 85 -21.31 3.01 -1.95
CA GLU A 85 -22.62 2.56 -2.43
C GLU A 85 -23.62 2.41 -1.29
N GLU A 86 -23.21 1.88 -0.13
CA GLU A 86 -24.06 1.82 1.06
C GLU A 86 -24.47 3.21 1.56
N MET A 87 -23.54 4.17 1.54
CA MET A 87 -23.81 5.56 1.91
C MET A 87 -24.83 6.21 0.95
N LYS A 88 -24.66 6.06 -0.36
CA LYS A 88 -25.65 6.57 -1.34
C LYS A 88 -27.02 5.95 -1.12
N ALA A 89 -27.09 4.63 -0.92
CA ALA A 89 -28.34 3.95 -0.65
C ALA A 89 -29.00 4.43 0.65
N MET A 90 -28.19 4.78 1.66
CA MET A 90 -28.67 5.36 2.91
C MET A 90 -29.20 6.78 2.73
N GLU A 91 -28.47 7.62 1.98
CA GLU A 91 -28.87 8.99 1.63
C GLU A 91 -30.24 8.99 0.92
N GLU A 92 -30.41 8.17 -0.10
CA GLU A 92 -31.70 8.04 -0.79
C GLU A 92 -32.83 7.54 0.13
N ARG A 93 -32.52 6.65 1.09
CA ARG A 93 -33.51 6.19 2.08
C ARG A 93 -33.90 7.31 3.04
N LEU A 94 -32.97 8.19 3.39
CA LEU A 94 -33.24 9.35 4.23
C LEU A 94 -34.09 10.38 3.48
N ASP A 95 -33.75 10.69 2.22
CA ASP A 95 -34.54 11.61 1.39
C ASP A 95 -36.00 11.15 1.26
N ARG A 96 -36.21 9.86 0.96
CA ARG A 96 -37.57 9.29 0.92
C ARG A 96 -38.32 9.41 2.24
N LYS A 97 -37.62 9.28 3.38
CA LYS A 97 -38.25 9.44 4.70
C LYS A 97 -38.60 10.90 4.98
N ILE A 98 -37.75 11.84 4.56
CA ILE A 98 -38.00 13.28 4.68
C ILE A 98 -39.23 13.65 3.84
N ASP A 99 -39.31 13.22 2.59
CA ASP A 99 -40.48 13.46 1.72
C ASP A 99 -41.80 12.97 2.34
N ILE A 100 -41.76 11.78 2.96
CA ILE A 100 -42.92 11.22 3.66
C ILE A 100 -43.30 12.07 4.88
N LEU A 101 -42.30 12.54 5.64
CA LEU A 101 -42.53 13.40 6.80
C LEU A 101 -43.10 14.75 6.39
N ASP A 102 -42.59 15.37 5.33
CA ASP A 102 -43.08 16.65 4.82
C ASP A 102 -44.55 16.56 4.40
N LYS A 103 -44.93 15.49 3.68
CA LYS A 103 -46.34 15.22 3.34
C LYS A 103 -47.22 15.06 4.58
N LYS A 104 -46.73 14.37 5.61
CA LYS A 104 -47.47 14.22 6.88
C LYS A 104 -47.64 15.56 7.59
N ILE A 105 -46.61 16.40 7.61
CA ILE A 105 -46.66 17.75 8.20
C ILE A 105 -47.66 18.62 7.43
N GLU A 106 -47.69 18.55 6.10
CA GLU A 106 -48.64 19.30 5.28
C GLU A 106 -50.09 18.90 5.58
N LEU A 107 -50.36 17.59 5.69
CA LEU A 107 -51.67 17.07 6.07
C LEU A 107 -52.08 17.56 7.46
N VAL A 108 -51.20 17.45 8.46
CA VAL A 108 -51.47 17.94 9.82
C VAL A 108 -51.74 19.44 9.82
N ARG A 109 -50.96 20.23 9.07
CA ARG A 109 -51.17 21.68 8.95
C ARG A 109 -52.54 21.99 8.34
N ARG A 110 -52.93 21.30 7.28
CA ARG A 110 -54.25 21.44 6.64
C ARG A 110 -55.37 21.10 7.62
N ASP A 111 -55.25 19.98 8.32
CA ASP A 111 -56.28 19.53 9.26
C ASP A 111 -56.41 20.50 10.45
N MET A 112 -55.30 21.07 10.94
CA MET A 112 -55.35 22.15 11.93
C MET A 112 -56.08 23.41 11.43
N ILE A 113 -55.86 23.82 10.18
CA ILE A 113 -56.57 24.97 9.59
C ILE A 113 -58.07 24.68 9.51
N ILE A 114 -58.46 23.49 9.07
CA ILE A 114 -59.86 23.08 9.00
C ILE A 114 -60.51 23.12 10.39
N ILE A 115 -59.84 22.55 11.41
CA ILE A 115 -60.32 22.57 12.79
C ILE A 115 -60.49 24.00 13.29
N ALA A 116 -59.51 24.88 13.04
CA ALA A 116 -59.60 26.29 13.42
C ALA A 116 -60.80 27.01 12.77
N LEU A 117 -61.05 26.77 11.47
CA LEU A 117 -62.20 27.33 10.77
C LEU A 117 -63.54 26.82 11.32
N ILE A 118 -63.64 25.53 11.65
CA ILE A 118 -64.83 24.94 12.28
C ILE A 118 -65.12 25.61 13.61
N ILE A 119 -64.09 25.83 14.45
CA ILE A 119 -64.24 26.52 15.75
C ILE A 119 -64.73 27.95 15.55
N ILE A 120 -64.13 28.71 14.63
CA ILE A 120 -64.55 30.09 14.33
C ILE A 120 -66.01 30.11 13.87
N LEU A 121 -66.39 29.26 12.93
CA LEU A 121 -67.77 29.17 12.45
C LEU A 121 -68.74 28.83 13.58
N ALA A 122 -68.40 27.86 14.44
CA ALA A 122 -69.24 27.48 15.59
C ALA A 122 -69.43 28.64 16.58
N MET A 123 -68.43 29.50 16.77
CA MET A 123 -68.52 30.67 17.65
C MET A 123 -69.47 31.75 17.09
N TYR A 124 -69.38 32.06 15.79
CA TYR A 124 -70.15 33.17 15.19
C TYR A 124 -71.51 32.73 14.59
N ALA A 125 -71.74 31.44 14.38
CA ALA A 125 -72.98 30.93 13.77
C ALA A 125 -74.26 31.36 14.53
N PRO A 126 -74.36 31.28 15.87
CA PRO A 126 -75.58 31.67 16.59
C PRO A 126 -75.96 33.14 16.39
N GLU A 127 -74.98 34.03 16.38
CA GLU A 127 -75.18 35.48 16.23
C GLU A 127 -75.63 35.84 14.80
N ILE A 128 -75.03 35.19 13.80
CA ILE A 128 -75.41 35.36 12.38
C ILE A 128 -76.82 34.84 12.13
N ILE A 129 -77.15 33.64 12.63
CA ILE A 129 -78.48 33.03 12.51
C ILE A 129 -79.52 33.91 13.21
N GLY A 130 -79.22 34.39 14.42
CA GLY A 130 -80.09 35.29 15.17
C GLY A 130 -80.41 36.58 14.42
N LYS A 131 -79.40 37.22 13.80
CA LYS A 131 -79.61 38.39 12.94
C LYS A 131 -80.47 38.06 11.72
N LEU A 132 -80.19 36.95 11.01
CA LEU A 132 -80.95 36.56 9.82
C LEU A 132 -82.45 36.31 10.11
N LEU A 133 -82.77 35.73 11.26
CA LEU A 133 -84.16 35.45 11.66
C LEU A 133 -84.93 36.72 12.04
N LEU A 134 -84.25 37.76 12.52
CA LEU A 134 -84.85 39.07 12.85
C LEU A 134 -85.10 39.95 11.62
N PHE A 135 -84.49 39.65 10.47
CA PHE A 135 -84.70 40.34 9.19
C PHE A 135 -85.81 39.71 8.33
N LYS A 136 -86.61 38.78 8.89
CA LYS A 136 -87.70 38.09 8.21
C LYS A 136 -89.08 38.58 8.67
#